data_AF-A0A848UWC0-F1
#
_entry.id   AF-A0A848UWC0-F1
#
_cell.length_a   1.000
_cell.length_b   1.000
_cell.length_c   1.000
_cell.angle_alpha   90.00
_cell.angle_beta   90.00
_cell.angle_gamma   90.00
#
_symmetry.space_group_name_H-M   'P 1'
#
loop_
_entity.id
_entity.type
_entity.pdbx_description
1 polymer ?
#
loop_
_entity_poly.entity_id
_entity_poly.type
_entity_poly.pdbx_seq_one_letter_code
_entity_poly.pdbx_strand_id
1 'polypeptide(L)' 'MPELEGWFETENGIEPFLIEASSLLKAILEMIDYDQDFGHTDMETTWDGEDVTKQVCDLAERIYFSRKGKECTK' A
#
# COMPACT_ATOMS: atom_id res chain seq x y z
N MET A 1 -9.67 -2.69 -15.56
CA MET A 1 -10.12 -2.91 -14.17
C MET A 1 -9.80 -1.66 -13.39
N PRO A 2 -10.25 -1.45 -12.16
CA PRO A 2 -9.75 -0.34 -11.37
C PRO A 2 -8.23 -0.42 -11.17
N GLU A 3 -7.56 0.74 -11.15
CA GLU A 3 -6.10 0.84 -11.14
C GLU A 3 -5.64 1.65 -9.92
N LEU A 4 -4.68 1.10 -9.17
CA LEU A 4 -3.91 1.83 -8.16
C LEU A 4 -2.57 2.21 -8.80
N GLU A 5 -2.27 3.50 -8.86
CA GLU A 5 -1.02 4.00 -9.39
C GLU A 5 -0.43 5.08 -8.50
N GLY A 6 0.85 5.34 -8.66
CA GLY A 6 1.53 6.37 -7.89
C GLY A 6 3.01 6.12 -7.73
N TRP A 7 3.56 6.63 -6.63
CA TRP A 7 4.94 6.43 -6.24
C TRP A 7 5.06 6.30 -4.72
N PHE A 8 6.10 5.64 -4.26
CA PHE A 8 6.48 5.55 -2.85
C PHE A 8 8.01 5.60 -2.71
N GLU A 9 8.49 6.05 -1.56
CA GLU A 9 9.91 6.05 -1.25
C GLU A 9 10.38 4.66 -0.78
N THR A 10 11.54 4.23 -1.29
CA THR A 10 12.28 3.03 -0.90
C THR A 10 13.69 3.40 -0.46
N GLU A 11 14.46 2.43 0.05
CA GLU A 11 15.89 2.63 0.36
C GLU A 11 16.72 3.09 -0.85
N ASN A 12 16.24 2.83 -2.08
CA ASN A 12 16.90 3.21 -3.32
C ASN A 12 16.35 4.50 -3.94
N GLY A 13 15.43 5.19 -3.26
CA GLY A 13 14.76 6.40 -3.72
C GLY A 13 13.31 6.15 -4.12
N ILE A 14 12.77 7.01 -5.00
CA ILE A 14 11.34 6.98 -5.39
C ILE A 14 11.09 5.85 -6.39
N GLU A 15 10.13 4.98 -6.06
CA GLU A 15 9.68 3.88 -6.91
C GLU A 15 8.24 4.14 -7.44
N PRO A 16 8.04 4.24 -8.76
CA PRO A 16 6.72 4.35 -9.36
C PRO A 16 6.07 2.97 -9.51
N PHE A 17 4.74 2.92 -9.44
CA PHE A 17 4.00 1.66 -9.59
C PHE A 17 2.63 1.86 -10.25
N LEU A 18 2.10 0.76 -10.81
CA LEU A 18 0.76 0.65 -11.37
C LEU A 18 0.27 -0.79 -11.16
N ILE A 19 -0.87 -0.96 -10.49
CA ILE A 19 -1.50 -2.26 -10.25
C ILE A 19 -2.97 -2.21 -10.64
N GLU A 20 -3.38 -3.14 -11.50
CA GLU A 20 -4.80 -3.40 -11.74
C GLU A 20 -5.35 -4.38 -10.70
N ALA A 21 -6.39 -4.00 -9.97
CA ALA A 21 -7.00 -4.88 -8.97
C ALA A 21 -8.52 -4.79 -8.95
N SER A 22 -9.16 -5.83 -8.43
CA SER A 22 -10.63 -5.85 -8.25
C SER A 22 -11.11 -4.94 -7.10
N SER A 23 -10.21 -4.50 -6.23
CA SER A 23 -10.51 -3.58 -5.13
C SER A 23 -9.24 -2.92 -4.60
N LEU A 24 -9.38 -1.74 -3.99
CA LEU A 24 -8.27 -1.01 -3.37
C LEU A 24 -7.55 -1.86 -2.31
N LEU A 25 -8.29 -2.58 -1.46
CA LEU A 25 -7.69 -3.47 -0.46
C LEU A 25 -6.80 -4.55 -1.08
N LYS A 26 -7.20 -5.10 -2.24
CA LYS A 26 -6.42 -6.13 -2.91
C LYS A 26 -5.13 -5.54 -3.49
N ALA A 27 -5.20 -4.37 -4.12
CA ALA A 27 -4.01 -3.67 -4.61
C ALA A 27 -3.04 -3.34 -3.46
N ILE A 28 -3.53 -2.84 -2.33
CA ILE A 28 -2.70 -2.55 -1.15
C ILE A 28 -2.03 -3.81 -0.62
N LEU A 29 -2.74 -4.94 -0.54
CA LEU A 29 -2.15 -6.21 -0.08
C LEU A 29 -1.05 -6.70 -1.03
N GLU A 30 -1.24 -6.57 -2.35
CA GLU A 30 -0.22 -6.92 -3.34
C GLU A 30 1.02 -6.01 -3.22
N MET A 31 0.83 -4.70 -3.00
CA MET A 31 1.94 -3.77 -2.75
C MET A 31 2.68 -4.07 -1.44
N ILE A 32 1.97 -4.38 -0.34
CA ILE A 32 2.60 -4.75 0.94
C ILE A 32 3.39 -6.07 0.83
N ASP A 33 2.92 -6.99 -0.01
CA ASP A 33 3.63 -8.24 -0.25
C ASP A 33 4.86 -8.04 -1.16
N TYR A 34 4.86 -6.98 -1.99
CA TYR A 34 6.02 -6.53 -2.77
C TYR A 34 7.05 -5.78 -1.90
N ASP A 35 6.59 -4.80 -1.12
CA ASP A 35 7.38 -4.00 -0.20
C ASP A 35 6.67 -3.88 1.16
N GLN A 36 7.29 -4.39 2.22
CA GLN A 36 6.66 -4.44 3.54
C GLN A 36 6.49 -3.05 4.20
N ASP A 37 7.24 -2.05 3.74
CA ASP A 37 7.19 -0.68 4.21
C ASP A 37 6.21 0.17 3.37
N PHE A 38 5.54 -0.42 2.37
CA PHE A 38 4.50 0.25 1.61
C PHE A 38 3.39 0.78 2.52
N GLY A 39 3.06 2.08 2.40
CA GLY A 39 2.12 2.75 3.29
C GLY A 39 2.75 3.37 4.54
N HIS A 40 4.05 3.16 4.76
CA HIS A 40 4.81 3.66 5.91
C HIS A 40 5.96 4.61 5.51
N THR A 41 6.11 4.90 4.23
CA THR A 41 7.07 5.87 3.66
C THR A 41 6.34 7.02 2.98
N ASP A 42 7.07 8.04 2.54
CA ASP A 42 6.52 9.11 1.73
C ASP A 42 5.98 8.54 0.42
N MET A 43 4.74 8.89 0.07
CA MET A 43 4.05 8.34 -1.09
C MET A 43 2.93 9.24 -1.58
N GLU A 44 2.51 9.03 -2.82
CA GLU A 44 1.31 9.61 -3.42
C GLU A 44 0.65 8.56 -4.29
N THR A 45 -0.66 8.38 -4.15
CA THR A 45 -1.38 7.31 -4.83
C THR A 45 -2.76 7.73 -5.29
N THR A 46 -3.11 7.34 -6.51
CA THR A 46 -4.44 7.52 -7.09
C THR A 46 -5.10 6.18 -7.35
N TRP A 47 -6.42 6.13 -7.19
CA TRP A 47 -7.27 4.99 -7.54
C TRP A 47 -8.32 5.45 -8.55
N ASP A 48 -8.22 4.97 -9.78
CA ASP A 48 -9.04 5.44 -10.91
C ASP A 48 -9.03 6.99 -11.05
N GLY A 49 -7.87 7.60 -10.79
CA GLY A 49 -7.66 9.06 -10.88
C GLY A 49 -8.06 9.85 -9.63
N GLU A 50 -8.60 9.23 -8.59
CA GLU A 50 -8.91 9.89 -7.31
C GLU A 50 -7.75 9.72 -6.32
N ASP A 51 -7.33 10.81 -5.65
CA ASP A 51 -6.30 10.74 -4.60
C ASP A 51 -6.81 9.90 -3.41
N VAL A 52 -6.13 8.78 -3.18
CA VAL A 52 -6.41 7.84 -2.08
C VAL A 52 -5.23 7.68 -1.14
N THR A 53 -4.21 8.54 -1.22
CA THR A 53 -2.95 8.45 -0.46
C THR A 53 -3.20 8.22 1.03
N LYS A 54 -4.02 9.08 1.65
CA LYS A 54 -4.37 8.95 3.07
C LYS A 54 -5.09 7.63 3.37
N GLN A 55 -5.98 7.19 2.48
CA GLN A 55 -6.73 5.95 2.69
C GLN A 55 -5.83 4.73 2.60
N VAL A 56 -4.85 4.75 1.69
CA VAL A 56 -3.82 3.71 1.54
C VAL A 56 -2.98 3.63 2.80
N CYS A 57 -2.44 4.75 3.30
CA CYS A 57 -1.67 4.77 4.55
C CYS A 57 -2.49 4.25 5.75
N ASP A 58 -3.72 4.73 5.94
CA ASP A 58 -4.60 4.32 7.03
C ASP A 58 -4.91 2.80 6.99
N LEU A 59 -5.03 2.22 5.78
CA LEU A 59 -5.29 0.79 5.59
C LEU A 59 -4.04 -0.07 5.77
N ALA A 60 -2.89 0.37 5.23
CA ALA A 60 -1.61 -0.30 5.39
C ALA A 60 -1.24 -0.43 6.88
N GLU A 61 -1.41 0.65 7.64
CA GLU A 61 -1.18 0.64 9.10
C GLU A 61 -2.05 -0.40 9.83
N ARG A 62 -3.34 -0.49 9.48
CA ARG A 62 -4.25 -1.49 10.06
C ARG A 62 -3.82 -2.92 9.72
N ILE A 63 -3.37 -3.16 8.48
CA ILE A 63 -2.88 -4.46 8.03
C ILE A 63 -1.60 -4.82 8.80
N TYR A 64 -0.68 -3.88 8.93
CA TYR A 64 0.58 -4.06 9.67
C TYR A 64 0.32 -4.47 11.13
N PHE A 65 -0.53 -3.74 11.85
CA PHE A 65 -0.91 -4.10 13.23
C PHE A 65 -1.62 -5.45 13.33
N SER A 66 -2.48 -5.79 12.35
CA SER A 66 -3.14 -7.09 12.30
C SER A 66 -2.15 -8.25 12.08
N ARG A 67 -1.12 -8.05 11.25
CA ARG A 67 -0.05 -9.03 11.00
C ARG A 67 0.84 -9.18 12.25
N LYS A 68 1.28 -8.08 12.87
CA LYS A 68 2.11 -8.09 14.09
C LYS A 68 1.39 -8.67 15.32
N GLY A 69 0.10 -8.39 15.49
CA GLY A 69 -0.71 -8.95 16.57
C GLY A 69 -0.81 -10.48 16.51
N LYS A 70 -0.72 -11.09 15.32
CA LYS A 70 -0.69 -12.55 15.13
C LYS A 70 0.70 -13.17 15.39
N GLU A 71 1.78 -12.39 15.35
CA GLU A 71 3.13 -12.87 15.69
C GLU A 71 3.33 -12.96 17.22
N CYS A 72 2.69 -12.09 18.01
CA CYS A 72 2.81 -12.08 19.49
C CYS A 72 2.01 -13.18 20.23
N THR A 73 1.30 -14.07 19.53
CA THR A 73 0.46 -15.13 20.16
C THR A 73 1.01 -16.55 20.05
N LYS A 74 2.31 -16.72 19.80
CA LYS A 74 2.98 -18.04 19.82
C LYS A 74 3.87 -18.23 21.04
#